data_AF-A0A9D5HHH2-F1
#
_entry.id   AF-A0A9D5HHH2-F1
#
_cell.length_a   1.000
_cell.length_b   1.000
_cell.length_c   1.000
_cell.angle_alpha   90.00
_cell.angle_beta   90.00
_cell.angle_gamma   90.00
#
_symmetry.space_group_name_H-M   'P 1'
#
loop_
_entity.id
_entity.type
_entity.pdbx_description
1 polymer ?
#
loop_
_entity_poly.entity_id
_entity_poly.type
_entity_poly.pdbx_seq_one_letter_code
_entity_poly.pdbx_strand_id
1 'polypeptide(L)'
;MSLFLLLFPIIIILQSMIPTASGSDDCQISTGTILSPSSSSWFSPSGRFAFGFHPEGDGFTVGILFNIMAPNNTKLIWNDNRDGAQVSNSATLKLTKDGLILLLASEGAQHYLFSDSSSSTHCASMLDSGNFVIFNSNNNVLWQTFDLPTDTIMGAQVTAMMFDRNGTLYLSSISQSITIFNVPENNTNNTAVIIYSVRIEPHGQLQVYSHDLLANTSKVLQRFPEDHCMVKGVCGHNSYCILSEDQTTPQCLCLPGFEYNNPNSHYDGCKTSFIPSYCPGNEPAGDNDSYTMKHVVFETNPIAPLKTFNSKDGCFDSCLEDCDCEAATYFLRKNMDWKAEPDEMILSDWVCKCYLEGKLEKLRLDEDVDMSEFERAVKQSSNMPLFLLFLLMILQPLLLPCETATATATASGSDDCQIRTGTILSPSNSSSSSWFSPSGRFGFGFHPEGDGFIVGILFNMAPNNTTTLIWNDNRDGAPVSNSATLSLTVDGLLLLLATEGQQRYLFYDSSSSTRCASMLDSGNFVIFNSNNSVLWQTFDLPTDTIMGGQTLQNDKKIVSSVSDTKPFKWEV
;
A
#
# COMPACT_ATOMS: atom_id res chain seq x y z
N MET A 1 -28.79 -41.38 -43.36
CA MET A 1 -27.62 -41.05 -44.20
C MET A 1 -27.29 -39.60 -43.92
N SER A 2 -26.18 -39.39 -43.21
CA SER A 2 -25.44 -38.14 -42.89
C SER A 2 -26.20 -36.84 -42.63
N LEU A 3 -26.20 -36.37 -41.37
CA LEU A 3 -25.30 -35.28 -40.94
C LEU A 3 -25.30 -35.19 -39.40
N PHE A 4 -24.42 -35.99 -38.79
CA PHE A 4 -23.93 -35.82 -37.41
C PHE A 4 -22.62 -35.02 -37.53
N LEU A 5 -22.30 -34.20 -36.51
CA LEU A 5 -21.13 -33.30 -36.35
C LEU A 5 -21.38 -31.85 -36.83
N LEU A 6 -21.62 -30.95 -35.87
CA LEU A 6 -21.15 -29.55 -35.85
C LEU A 6 -21.71 -28.83 -34.60
N LEU A 7 -21.31 -29.24 -33.40
CA LEU A 7 -21.44 -28.44 -32.17
C LEU A 7 -20.27 -28.81 -31.25
N PHE A 8 -19.51 -27.79 -30.83
CA PHE A 8 -18.29 -27.73 -29.99
C PHE A 8 -16.92 -27.95 -30.70
N PRO A 9 -15.89 -27.09 -30.45
CA PRO A 9 -15.75 -26.14 -29.32
C PRO A 9 -15.60 -24.66 -29.74
N ILE A 10 -16.48 -23.78 -29.24
CA ILE A 10 -16.27 -22.32 -29.10
C ILE A 10 -16.14 -21.98 -27.60
N ILE A 11 -15.48 -22.85 -26.83
CA ILE A 11 -15.18 -22.62 -25.41
C ILE A 11 -13.73 -23.00 -25.15
N ILE A 12 -12.79 -22.23 -25.70
CA ILE A 12 -11.42 -22.03 -25.17
C ILE A 12 -10.92 -20.65 -25.65
N ILE A 13 -11.56 -19.54 -25.25
CA ILE A 13 -10.94 -18.19 -25.30
C ILE A 13 -11.46 -17.34 -24.14
N LEU A 14 -11.38 -17.84 -22.90
CA LEU A 14 -11.62 -17.03 -21.69
C LEU A 14 -10.77 -17.47 -20.48
N GLN A 15 -9.64 -18.14 -20.75
CA GLN A 15 -8.55 -18.36 -19.78
C GLN A 15 -7.23 -17.85 -20.38
N SER A 16 -7.08 -16.53 -20.43
CA SER A 16 -5.75 -15.89 -20.57
C SER A 16 -5.80 -14.38 -20.28
N MET A 17 -6.58 -13.95 -19.27
CA MET A 17 -6.40 -12.62 -18.68
C MET A 17 -5.58 -12.74 -17.40
N ILE A 18 -4.46 -13.46 -17.47
CA ILE A 18 -3.27 -12.96 -16.82
C ILE A 18 -2.79 -11.86 -17.79
N PRO A 19 -2.39 -10.66 -17.35
CA PRO A 19 -1.66 -9.77 -18.22
C PRO A 19 -0.34 -10.45 -18.57
N THR A 20 -0.33 -11.33 -19.55
CA THR A 20 0.88 -11.67 -20.28
C THR A 20 1.22 -10.39 -21.03
N ALA A 21 2.23 -9.68 -20.54
CA ALA A 21 2.90 -8.62 -21.27
C ALA A 21 3.23 -9.16 -22.67
N SER A 22 2.34 -8.88 -23.62
CA SER A 22 2.45 -9.26 -25.01
C SER A 22 2.41 -7.96 -25.79
N GLY A 23 3.55 -7.28 -25.74
CA GLY A 23 3.79 -6.05 -26.47
C GLY A 23 5.22 -6.05 -26.95
N SER A 24 5.39 -6.20 -28.26
CA SER A 24 6.65 -6.20 -29.02
C SER A 24 7.49 -4.90 -28.88
N ASP A 25 7.14 -3.97 -27.99
CA ASP A 25 7.76 -2.66 -27.80
C ASP A 25 8.58 -2.54 -26.49
N ASP A 26 8.62 -3.59 -25.65
CA ASP A 26 9.36 -3.56 -24.37
C ASP A 26 10.87 -3.75 -24.51
N CYS A 27 11.40 -4.05 -25.70
CA CYS A 27 12.80 -4.40 -25.91
C CYS A 27 13.69 -3.16 -26.14
N GLN A 28 14.11 -2.47 -25.07
CA GLN A 28 14.85 -1.20 -25.16
C GLN A 28 16.38 -1.38 -25.20
N ILE A 29 16.91 -2.47 -24.63
CA ILE A 29 18.35 -2.66 -24.42
C ILE A 29 18.81 -3.92 -25.15
N SER A 30 19.52 -3.75 -26.27
CA SER A 30 20.04 -4.86 -27.07
C SER A 30 21.24 -5.55 -26.42
N THR A 31 21.43 -6.84 -26.65
CA THR A 31 22.66 -7.54 -26.24
C THR A 31 23.91 -6.89 -26.83
N GLY A 32 25.01 -6.89 -26.07
CA GLY A 32 26.27 -6.24 -26.43
C GLY A 32 26.41 -4.82 -25.90
N THR A 33 25.33 -4.24 -25.37
CA THR A 33 25.34 -2.95 -24.66
C THR A 33 26.11 -3.05 -23.35
N ILE A 34 26.76 -1.95 -23.00
CA ILE A 34 27.67 -1.85 -21.86
C ILE A 34 27.37 -0.56 -21.09
N LEU A 35 27.42 -0.66 -19.76
CA LEU A 35 27.52 0.47 -18.85
C LEU A 35 28.88 0.47 -18.17
N SER A 36 29.43 1.64 -17.95
CA SER A 36 30.50 1.93 -17.02
C SER A 36 30.02 2.94 -15.96
N PRO A 37 30.70 3.05 -14.81
CA PRO A 37 30.45 4.10 -13.82
C PRO A 37 30.52 5.54 -14.37
N SER A 38 31.19 5.73 -15.51
CA SER A 38 31.28 7.00 -16.24
C SER A 38 30.22 7.20 -17.33
N SER A 39 29.36 6.21 -17.59
CA SER A 39 28.34 6.21 -18.65
C SER A 39 26.93 6.47 -18.12
N SER A 40 25.98 6.74 -19.03
CA SER A 40 24.57 6.98 -18.73
C SER A 40 23.81 5.68 -18.43
N SER A 41 22.98 5.67 -17.38
CA SER A 41 22.08 4.57 -16.99
C SER A 41 21.10 4.13 -18.08
N TRP A 42 20.52 2.93 -17.92
CA TRP A 42 19.38 2.49 -18.71
C TRP A 42 18.08 3.00 -18.07
N PHE A 43 17.39 3.88 -18.79
CA PHE A 43 16.19 4.56 -18.28
C PHE A 43 14.90 3.83 -18.66
N SER A 44 13.90 3.95 -17.80
CA SER A 44 12.54 3.60 -18.17
C SER A 44 11.95 4.61 -19.17
N PRO A 45 10.89 4.27 -19.92
CA PRO A 45 10.28 5.17 -20.90
C PRO A 45 9.87 6.54 -20.31
N SER A 46 9.38 6.59 -19.07
CA SER A 46 9.07 7.85 -18.38
C SER A 46 10.29 8.61 -17.84
N GLY A 47 11.47 8.00 -17.84
CA GLY A 47 12.68 8.55 -17.20
C GLY A 47 12.63 8.56 -15.67
N ARG A 48 11.57 8.00 -15.05
CA ARG A 48 11.42 7.93 -13.60
C ARG A 48 12.31 6.87 -12.95
N PHE A 49 12.71 5.84 -13.69
CA PHE A 49 13.61 4.82 -13.19
C PHE A 49 14.86 4.73 -14.03
N ALA A 50 15.98 4.43 -13.37
CA ALA A 50 17.29 4.30 -14.00
C ALA A 50 18.04 3.11 -13.41
N PHE A 51 18.33 2.10 -14.22
CA PHE A 51 19.18 0.96 -13.87
C PHE A 51 20.63 1.25 -14.28
N GLY A 52 21.59 1.10 -13.38
CA GLY A 52 23.01 1.25 -13.69
C GLY A 52 23.90 1.44 -12.49
N PHE A 53 25.04 2.09 -12.69
CA PHE A 53 25.99 2.42 -11.63
C PHE A 53 25.59 3.69 -10.90
N HIS A 54 25.64 3.63 -9.57
CA HIS A 54 25.32 4.75 -8.70
C HIS A 54 26.42 4.95 -7.65
N PRO A 55 26.88 6.20 -7.40
CA PRO A 55 27.88 6.47 -6.39
C PRO A 55 27.38 6.07 -5.00
N GLU A 56 28.21 5.33 -4.26
CA GLU A 56 27.94 4.94 -2.89
C GLU A 56 29.27 4.93 -2.13
N GLY A 57 29.39 5.70 -1.05
CA GLY A 57 30.68 5.89 -0.35
C GLY A 57 31.80 6.37 -1.29
N ASP A 58 32.91 5.63 -1.30
CA ASP A 58 34.09 5.91 -2.13
C ASP A 58 34.08 5.15 -3.48
N GLY A 59 33.01 4.39 -3.77
CA GLY A 59 32.88 3.56 -4.96
C GLY A 59 31.51 3.67 -5.62
N PHE A 60 31.12 2.59 -6.31
CA PHE A 60 29.85 2.50 -7.02
C PHE A 60 29.11 1.20 -6.65
N THR A 61 27.80 1.25 -6.74
CA THR A 61 26.91 0.09 -6.66
C THR A 61 26.09 -0.04 -7.94
N VAL A 62 25.68 -1.25 -8.30
CA VAL A 62 24.74 -1.50 -9.40
C VAL A 62 23.35 -1.57 -8.80
N GLY A 63 22.43 -0.75 -9.31
CA GLY A 63 21.08 -0.70 -8.77
C GLY A 63 20.09 0.04 -9.64
N ILE A 64 18.89 0.21 -9.09
CA ILE A 64 17.82 1.00 -9.69
C ILE A 64 17.57 2.23 -8.84
N LEU A 65 17.70 3.41 -9.44
CA LEU A 65 17.23 4.66 -8.86
C LEU A 65 15.79 4.96 -9.30
N PHE A 66 15.00 5.44 -8.35
CA PHE A 66 13.75 6.14 -8.60
C PHE A 66 13.99 7.64 -8.51
N ASN A 67 13.76 8.35 -9.61
CA ASN A 67 13.80 9.79 -9.68
C ASN A 67 12.51 10.36 -9.10
N ILE A 68 12.61 10.90 -7.88
CA ILE A 68 11.51 11.65 -7.27
C ILE A 68 11.45 12.98 -8.02
N MET A 69 10.26 13.47 -8.38
CA MET A 69 10.06 14.72 -9.16
C MET A 69 10.50 16.01 -8.43
N ALA A 70 11.45 15.92 -7.50
CA ALA A 70 12.16 17.02 -6.87
C ALA A 70 13.60 17.08 -7.43
N PRO A 71 14.14 18.28 -7.73
CA PRO A 71 15.46 18.41 -8.32
C PRO A 71 16.53 17.81 -7.39
N ASN A 72 17.24 16.80 -7.90
CA ASN A 72 18.32 16.02 -7.26
C ASN A 72 17.90 15.07 -6.13
N ASN A 73 16.65 14.59 -6.12
CA ASN A 73 16.23 13.57 -5.16
C ASN A 73 16.01 12.22 -5.85
N THR A 74 17.06 11.40 -5.91
CA THR A 74 16.99 10.03 -6.40
C THR A 74 17.10 9.06 -5.24
N LYS A 75 16.18 8.08 -5.16
CA LYS A 75 16.20 7.02 -4.14
C LYS A 75 16.65 5.71 -4.77
N LEU A 76 17.62 5.03 -4.16
CA LEU A 76 17.97 3.65 -4.51
C LEU A 76 16.86 2.73 -4.01
N ILE A 77 16.21 2.01 -4.93
CA ILE A 77 15.07 1.12 -4.63
C ILE A 77 15.42 -0.36 -4.80
N TRP A 78 16.55 -0.65 -5.44
CA TRP A 78 17.05 -1.98 -5.65
C TRP A 78 18.57 -1.92 -5.83
N ASN A 79 19.31 -2.85 -5.25
CA ASN A 79 20.73 -3.03 -5.51
C ASN A 79 21.09 -4.51 -5.64
N ASP A 80 22.08 -4.79 -6.46
CA ASP A 80 22.51 -6.16 -6.76
C ASP A 80 23.29 -6.79 -5.59
N ASN A 81 24.10 -5.97 -4.91
CA ASN A 81 25.07 -6.43 -3.93
C ASN A 81 24.99 -5.62 -2.63
N ARG A 82 23.85 -5.69 -1.94
CA ARG A 82 23.55 -4.87 -0.75
C ARG A 82 24.64 -4.92 0.32
N ASP A 83 25.12 -6.12 0.64
CA ASP A 83 26.07 -6.35 1.74
C ASP A 83 27.51 -6.56 1.24
N GLY A 84 27.75 -6.44 -0.07
CA GLY A 84 29.05 -6.70 -0.65
C GLY A 84 29.86 -5.44 -0.96
N ALA A 85 31.08 -5.67 -1.44
CA ALA A 85 32.01 -4.59 -1.70
C ALA A 85 31.55 -3.71 -2.88
N GLN A 86 31.73 -2.41 -2.71
CA GLN A 86 31.57 -1.42 -3.77
C GLN A 86 32.54 -1.70 -4.90
N VAL A 87 32.13 -1.35 -6.13
CA VAL A 87 32.97 -1.51 -7.30
C VAL A 87 33.71 -0.23 -7.65
N SER A 88 34.89 -0.37 -8.25
CA SER A 88 35.70 0.76 -8.70
C SER A 88 35.10 1.42 -9.95
N ASN A 89 35.57 2.63 -10.26
CA ASN A 89 35.19 3.37 -11.48
C ASN A 89 35.53 2.65 -12.81
N SER A 90 36.35 1.60 -12.75
CA SER A 90 36.78 0.77 -13.87
C SER A 90 35.92 -0.48 -14.08
N ALA A 91 34.90 -0.69 -13.24
CA ALA A 91 33.93 -1.75 -13.43
C ALA A 91 33.12 -1.57 -14.71
N THR A 92 32.60 -2.66 -15.25
CA THR A 92 31.81 -2.63 -16.49
C THR A 92 30.66 -3.62 -16.39
N LEU A 93 29.43 -3.15 -16.61
CA LEU A 93 28.24 -3.99 -16.66
C LEU A 93 27.86 -4.22 -18.11
N LYS A 94 27.69 -5.48 -18.52
CA LYS A 94 27.44 -5.84 -19.91
C LYS A 94 26.28 -6.82 -20.04
N LEU A 95 25.33 -6.48 -20.91
CA LEU A 95 24.30 -7.41 -21.34
C LEU A 95 24.87 -8.29 -22.46
N THR A 96 24.83 -9.60 -22.30
CA THR A 96 25.34 -10.58 -23.26
C THR A 96 24.23 -11.55 -23.67
N LYS A 97 24.49 -12.42 -24.65
CA LYS A 97 23.54 -13.49 -25.00
C LYS A 97 23.39 -14.53 -23.89
N ASP A 98 24.40 -14.65 -23.02
CA ASP A 98 24.42 -15.63 -21.93
C ASP A 98 23.90 -15.03 -20.61
N GLY A 99 23.61 -13.72 -20.56
CA GLY A 99 23.07 -13.05 -19.38
C GLY A 99 23.66 -11.67 -19.10
N LEU A 100 23.50 -11.17 -17.87
CA LEU A 100 23.96 -9.86 -17.41
C LEU A 100 25.18 -10.01 -16.50
N ILE A 101 26.31 -9.45 -16.93
CA ILE A 101 27.62 -9.70 -16.32
C ILE A 101 28.26 -8.40 -15.87
N LEU A 102 28.70 -8.36 -14.62
CA LEU A 102 29.53 -7.31 -14.03
C LEU A 102 31.00 -7.75 -14.06
N LEU A 103 31.81 -7.01 -14.79
CA LEU A 103 33.25 -7.21 -14.94
C LEU A 103 33.99 -6.27 -13.98
N LEU A 104 34.79 -6.83 -13.08
CA LEU A 104 35.54 -6.09 -12.06
C LEU A 104 36.98 -5.85 -12.50
N ALA A 105 37.54 -4.70 -12.13
CA ALA A 105 38.83 -4.24 -12.61
C ALA A 105 40.04 -4.94 -11.97
N SER A 106 39.91 -5.48 -10.76
CA SER A 106 40.95 -6.28 -10.14
C SER A 106 40.87 -7.74 -10.61
N GLU A 107 41.83 -8.15 -11.44
CA GLU A 107 42.16 -9.54 -11.79
C GLU A 107 41.17 -10.33 -12.67
N GLY A 108 40.28 -9.66 -13.41
CA GLY A 108 39.38 -10.37 -14.34
C GLY A 108 38.28 -11.18 -13.64
N ALA A 109 38.02 -10.88 -12.36
CA ALA A 109 36.87 -11.40 -11.64
C ALA A 109 35.57 -10.96 -12.34
N GLN A 110 34.68 -11.92 -12.57
CA GLN A 110 33.38 -11.72 -13.18
C GLN A 110 32.31 -12.07 -12.15
N HIS A 111 31.32 -11.19 -11.99
CA HIS A 111 30.13 -11.44 -11.20
C HIS A 111 28.93 -11.48 -12.15
N TYR A 112 28.15 -12.56 -12.11
CA TYR A 112 26.95 -12.69 -12.94
C TYR A 112 25.75 -12.28 -12.11
N LEU A 113 25.07 -11.22 -12.53
CA LEU A 113 23.77 -10.83 -11.98
C LEU A 113 22.70 -11.81 -12.47
N PHE A 114 22.86 -12.26 -13.72
CA PHE A 114 22.04 -13.27 -14.33
C PHE A 114 22.88 -14.05 -15.35
N SER A 115 22.70 -15.37 -15.40
CA SER A 115 23.34 -16.24 -16.39
C SER A 115 22.40 -17.36 -16.80
N ASP A 116 22.08 -17.43 -18.09
CA ASP A 116 21.36 -18.54 -18.71
C ASP A 116 21.88 -18.78 -20.13
N SER A 117 22.69 -19.83 -20.27
CA SER A 117 23.25 -20.26 -21.55
C SER A 117 22.27 -21.06 -22.41
N SER A 118 21.11 -21.44 -21.88
CA SER A 118 20.13 -22.32 -22.54
C SER A 118 19.06 -21.56 -23.32
N SER A 119 18.65 -20.38 -22.84
CA SER A 119 17.51 -19.65 -23.40
C SER A 119 17.89 -18.45 -24.29
N SER A 120 19.19 -18.20 -24.52
CA SER A 120 19.76 -17.06 -25.29
C SER A 120 19.03 -15.74 -25.08
N THR A 121 19.58 -14.91 -24.20
CA THR A 121 19.13 -13.52 -23.98
C THR A 121 19.03 -12.75 -25.31
N HIS A 122 17.88 -12.12 -25.54
CA HIS A 122 17.60 -11.28 -26.71
C HIS A 122 17.80 -9.80 -26.40
N CYS A 123 17.20 -9.34 -25.29
CA CYS A 123 17.29 -7.97 -24.83
C CYS A 123 16.85 -7.81 -23.37
N ALA A 124 17.00 -6.60 -22.85
CA ALA A 124 16.49 -6.20 -21.55
C ALA A 124 15.68 -4.90 -21.63
N SER A 125 14.99 -4.57 -20.54
CA SER A 125 14.22 -3.34 -20.41
C SER A 125 14.15 -2.86 -18.98
N MET A 126 14.17 -1.53 -18.81
CA MET A 126 13.78 -0.87 -17.57
C MET A 126 12.33 -0.42 -17.72
N LEU A 127 11.40 -1.00 -16.97
CA LEU A 127 9.97 -0.70 -17.10
C LEU A 127 9.56 0.47 -16.20
N ASP A 128 8.48 1.16 -16.56
CA ASP A 128 7.89 2.24 -15.74
C ASP A 128 7.21 1.76 -14.45
N SER A 129 7.16 0.45 -14.24
CA SER A 129 6.82 -0.18 -12.96
C SER A 129 7.97 -0.15 -11.95
N GLY A 130 9.20 0.12 -12.40
CA GLY A 130 10.43 -0.05 -11.61
C GLY A 130 11.04 -1.45 -11.71
N ASN A 131 10.47 -2.33 -12.54
CA ASN A 131 11.03 -3.66 -12.80
C ASN A 131 12.07 -3.61 -13.93
N PHE A 132 13.24 -4.20 -13.73
CA PHE A 132 14.21 -4.42 -14.80
C PHE A 132 14.11 -5.88 -15.24
N VAL A 133 13.87 -6.11 -16.53
CA VAL A 133 13.49 -7.43 -17.06
C VAL A 133 14.38 -7.81 -18.23
N ILE A 134 14.80 -9.08 -18.26
CA ILE A 134 15.58 -9.68 -19.35
C ILE A 134 14.71 -10.70 -20.08
N PHE A 135 14.69 -10.62 -21.41
CA PHE A 135 13.83 -11.44 -22.28
C PHE A 135 14.65 -12.35 -23.19
N ASN A 136 14.08 -13.50 -23.55
CA ASN A 136 14.54 -14.31 -24.66
C ASN A 136 13.92 -13.87 -26.00
N SER A 137 14.30 -14.54 -27.09
CA SER A 137 13.82 -14.21 -28.45
C SER A 137 12.32 -14.50 -28.66
N ASN A 138 11.67 -15.23 -27.74
CA ASN A 138 10.24 -15.50 -27.75
C ASN A 138 9.46 -14.54 -26.82
N ASN A 139 10.11 -13.48 -26.31
CA ASN A 139 9.58 -12.55 -25.33
C ASN A 139 9.20 -13.17 -23.98
N ASN A 140 9.72 -14.35 -23.64
CA ASN A 140 9.57 -14.88 -22.30
C ASN A 140 10.55 -14.18 -21.36
N VAL A 141 10.10 -13.85 -20.15
CA VAL A 141 10.94 -13.34 -19.07
C VAL A 141 11.91 -14.43 -18.65
N LEU A 142 13.21 -14.13 -18.73
CA LEU A 142 14.29 -15.00 -18.24
C LEU A 142 14.71 -14.64 -16.82
N TRP A 143 14.71 -13.34 -16.51
CA TRP A 143 15.09 -12.80 -15.21
C TRP A 143 14.49 -11.43 -15.00
N GLN A 144 14.18 -11.10 -13.75
CA GLN A 144 13.67 -9.79 -13.38
C GLN A 144 14.06 -9.40 -11.95
N THR A 145 14.23 -8.09 -11.71
CA THR A 145 14.60 -7.59 -10.37
C THR A 145 13.50 -7.77 -9.33
N PHE A 146 12.23 -7.81 -9.75
CA PHE A 146 11.09 -8.03 -8.85
C PHE A 146 11.08 -9.41 -8.18
N ASP A 147 11.84 -10.39 -8.69
CA ASP A 147 12.00 -11.67 -8.01
C ASP A 147 13.00 -11.58 -6.84
N LEU A 148 13.82 -10.52 -6.80
CA LEU A 148 14.91 -10.33 -5.86
C LEU A 148 14.84 -8.95 -5.16
N PRO A 149 13.78 -8.62 -4.40
CA PRO A 149 13.70 -7.33 -3.74
C PRO A 149 14.78 -7.15 -2.67
N THR A 150 15.13 -5.89 -2.40
CA THR A 150 16.10 -5.51 -1.37
C THR A 150 15.42 -4.97 -0.11
N ASP A 151 15.44 -3.67 0.13
CA ASP A 151 14.81 -2.98 1.26
C ASP A 151 13.58 -2.16 0.86
N THR A 152 13.28 -2.11 -0.45
CA THR A 152 12.13 -1.41 -1.01
C THR A 152 11.28 -2.36 -1.85
N ILE A 153 9.97 -2.30 -1.66
CA ILE A 153 8.98 -3.07 -2.41
C ILE A 153 8.12 -2.07 -3.18
N MET A 154 8.07 -2.27 -4.49
CA MET A 154 7.31 -1.39 -5.38
C MET A 154 5.85 -1.82 -5.44
N GLY A 155 4.93 -0.88 -5.62
CA GLY A 155 3.49 -1.20 -5.68
C GLY A 155 3.14 -2.23 -6.76
N ALA A 156 3.81 -2.17 -7.92
CA ALA A 156 3.64 -3.14 -9.01
C ALA A 156 4.18 -4.54 -8.69
N GLN A 157 4.93 -4.71 -7.61
CA GLN A 157 5.48 -5.99 -7.16
C GLN A 157 4.54 -6.72 -6.19
N VAL A 158 3.58 -6.02 -5.59
CA VAL A 158 2.62 -6.58 -4.64
C VAL A 158 1.56 -7.38 -5.38
N THR A 159 1.31 -8.61 -4.95
CA THR A 159 0.33 -9.52 -5.55
C THR A 159 -0.94 -9.60 -4.74
N ALA A 160 -0.84 -9.53 -3.41
CA ALA A 160 -1.99 -9.54 -2.52
C ALA A 160 -1.65 -8.92 -1.16
N MET A 161 -2.68 -8.46 -0.45
CA MET A 161 -2.65 -8.21 0.99
C MET A 161 -3.38 -9.35 1.69
N MET A 162 -2.77 -9.90 2.74
CA MET A 162 -3.30 -11.04 3.47
C MET A 162 -3.42 -10.69 4.95
N PHE A 163 -4.54 -11.09 5.54
CA PHE A 163 -4.74 -11.00 6.96
C PHE A 163 -5.05 -12.38 7.50
N ASP A 164 -4.16 -12.96 8.29
CA ASP A 164 -4.35 -14.32 8.80
C ASP A 164 -5.28 -14.37 10.02
N ARG A 165 -5.63 -15.58 10.46
CA ARG A 165 -6.52 -15.78 11.62
C ARG A 165 -5.84 -15.47 12.96
N ASN A 166 -4.51 -15.39 12.99
CA ASN A 166 -3.74 -15.05 14.17
C ASN A 166 -3.56 -13.52 14.34
N GLY A 167 -4.03 -12.74 13.35
CA GLY A 167 -3.98 -11.28 13.35
C GLY A 167 -2.70 -10.71 12.71
N THR A 168 -1.97 -11.49 11.92
CA THR A 168 -0.85 -10.99 11.13
C THR A 168 -1.35 -10.36 9.84
N LEU A 169 -1.02 -9.09 9.62
CA LEU A 169 -1.22 -8.38 8.35
C LEU A 169 0.09 -8.37 7.57
N TYR A 170 0.07 -8.89 6.35
CA TYR A 170 1.25 -8.94 5.49
C TYR A 170 0.90 -8.71 4.02
N LEU A 171 1.87 -8.16 3.28
CA LEU A 171 1.82 -8.08 1.82
C LEU A 171 2.52 -9.29 1.23
N SER A 172 1.90 -9.93 0.27
CA SER A 172 2.57 -10.88 -0.61
C SER A 172 3.12 -10.12 -1.81
N SER A 173 4.39 -10.35 -2.09
CA SER A 173 5.08 -10.03 -3.33
C SER A 173 5.24 -11.31 -4.17
N ILE A 174 5.74 -11.19 -5.39
CA ILE A 174 6.04 -12.31 -6.30
C ILE A 174 6.94 -13.36 -5.64
N SER A 175 7.93 -12.93 -4.83
CA SER A 175 8.93 -13.84 -4.25
C SER A 175 8.97 -13.89 -2.73
N GLN A 176 8.31 -12.96 -2.02
CA GLN A 176 8.42 -12.82 -0.56
C GLN A 176 7.10 -12.36 0.07
N SER A 177 6.97 -12.52 1.38
CA SER A 177 5.90 -11.94 2.19
C SER A 177 6.47 -10.95 3.20
N ILE A 178 5.89 -9.75 3.30
CA ILE A 178 6.34 -8.68 4.18
C ILE A 178 5.29 -8.48 5.26
N THR A 179 5.65 -8.78 6.50
CA THR A 179 4.79 -8.50 7.66
C THR A 179 4.71 -6.99 7.87
N ILE A 180 3.50 -6.44 7.75
CA ILE A 180 3.19 -5.04 8.06
C ILE A 180 2.92 -4.90 9.56
N PHE A 181 2.16 -5.85 10.11
CA PHE A 181 1.77 -5.87 11.51
C PHE A 181 1.57 -7.30 11.99
N ASN A 182 1.95 -7.53 13.24
CA ASN A 182 1.61 -8.75 13.95
C ASN A 182 0.98 -8.35 15.28
N VAL A 183 -0.07 -9.08 15.69
CA VAL A 183 -0.65 -8.90 17.01
C VAL A 183 0.45 -9.16 18.04
N PRO A 184 0.70 -8.23 18.98
CA PRO A 184 1.67 -8.46 20.04
C PRO A 184 1.29 -9.71 20.82
N GLU A 185 2.27 -10.57 21.13
CA GLU A 185 2.04 -11.70 22.05
C GLU A 185 1.51 -11.15 23.37
N ASN A 186 0.22 -11.33 23.60
CA ASN A 186 -0.43 -10.89 24.81
C ASN A 186 -0.61 -12.12 25.69
N ASN A 187 -0.18 -12.03 26.95
CA ASN A 187 -0.46 -13.03 27.99
C ASN A 187 -1.94 -12.99 28.38
N THR A 188 -2.85 -13.19 27.43
CA THR A 188 -4.29 -13.17 27.68
C THR A 188 -4.73 -14.47 28.34
N ASN A 189 -5.57 -14.35 29.37
CA ASN A 189 -6.26 -15.45 30.02
C ASN A 189 -6.86 -16.40 28.97
N ASN A 190 -6.65 -17.70 29.16
CA ASN A 190 -6.96 -18.80 28.23
C ASN A 190 -8.46 -18.99 27.89
N THR A 191 -9.30 -18.02 28.23
CA THR A 191 -10.77 -18.07 28.13
C THR A 191 -11.35 -17.11 27.10
N ALA A 192 -10.61 -16.10 26.62
CA ALA A 192 -11.14 -15.14 25.64
C ALA A 192 -11.19 -15.76 24.22
N VAL A 193 -12.30 -15.54 23.50
CA VAL A 193 -12.43 -15.91 22.08
C VAL A 193 -12.29 -14.63 21.26
N ILE A 194 -11.11 -14.41 20.68
CA ILE A 194 -10.78 -13.18 19.96
C ILE A 194 -10.84 -13.45 18.45
N ILE A 195 -11.47 -12.53 17.72
CA ILE A 195 -11.32 -12.42 16.26
C ILE A 195 -10.67 -11.10 15.93
N TYR A 196 -9.94 -11.07 14.82
CA TYR A 196 -9.32 -9.86 14.33
C TYR A 196 -9.95 -9.44 13.01
N SER A 197 -9.95 -8.12 12.76
CA SER A 197 -10.33 -7.56 11.46
C SER A 197 -9.44 -6.36 11.12
N VAL A 198 -9.38 -6.03 9.83
CA VAL A 198 -8.79 -4.79 9.33
C VAL A 198 -9.87 -4.00 8.61
N ARG A 199 -10.05 -2.73 8.92
CA ARG A 199 -11.13 -1.91 8.37
C ARG A 199 -10.64 -0.54 7.93
N ILE A 200 -11.15 -0.06 6.79
CA ILE A 200 -10.95 1.31 6.36
C ILE A 200 -12.11 2.19 6.85
N GLU A 201 -11.79 3.11 7.76
CA GLU A 201 -12.79 3.98 8.38
C GLU A 201 -13.28 5.08 7.41
N PRO A 202 -14.47 5.69 7.62
CA PRO A 202 -15.02 6.76 6.75
C PRO A 202 -14.07 7.94 6.48
N HIS A 203 -13.10 8.12 7.37
CA HIS A 203 -12.10 9.15 7.30
C HIS A 203 -10.76 8.70 6.67
N GLY A 204 -10.74 7.51 6.06
CA GLY A 204 -9.67 6.99 5.20
C GLY A 204 -8.52 6.29 5.91
N GLN A 205 -8.56 6.20 7.24
CA GLN A 205 -7.52 5.52 7.99
C GLN A 205 -7.81 4.03 8.04
N LEU A 206 -6.81 3.22 7.73
CA LEU A 206 -6.88 1.77 7.85
C LEU A 206 -6.54 1.37 9.30
N GLN A 207 -7.40 0.58 9.95
CA GLN A 207 -7.23 0.21 11.35
C GLN A 207 -7.33 -1.31 11.54
N VAL A 208 -6.53 -1.85 12.45
CA VAL A 208 -6.60 -3.26 12.87
C VAL A 208 -7.35 -3.33 14.20
N TYR A 209 -8.34 -4.22 14.28
CA TYR A 209 -9.17 -4.42 15.46
C TYR A 209 -8.99 -5.81 16.05
N SER A 210 -9.07 -5.90 17.38
CA SER A 210 -9.39 -7.15 18.10
C SER A 210 -10.81 -7.06 18.65
N HIS A 211 -11.58 -8.13 18.49
CA HIS A 211 -12.93 -8.25 19.02
C HIS A 211 -12.99 -9.42 20.01
N ASP A 212 -13.26 -9.13 21.27
CA ASP A 212 -13.53 -10.15 22.29
C ASP A 212 -15.01 -10.54 22.22
N LEU A 213 -15.24 -11.75 21.73
CA LEU A 213 -16.56 -12.29 21.47
C LEU A 213 -17.31 -12.76 22.73
N LEU A 214 -16.63 -12.87 23.88
CA LEU A 214 -17.26 -13.17 25.16
C LEU A 214 -17.57 -11.88 25.93
N ALA A 215 -16.62 -10.94 25.92
CA ALA A 215 -16.80 -9.64 26.57
C ALA A 215 -17.66 -8.67 25.75
N ASN A 216 -17.92 -8.97 24.46
CA ASN A 216 -18.66 -8.10 23.54
C ASN A 216 -17.98 -6.73 23.38
N THR A 217 -16.64 -6.71 23.33
CA THR A 217 -15.83 -5.49 23.24
C THR A 217 -14.93 -5.53 22.01
N SER A 218 -14.64 -4.35 21.46
CA SER A 218 -13.72 -4.18 20.35
C SER A 218 -12.64 -3.17 20.72
N LYS A 219 -11.41 -3.41 20.30
CA LYS A 219 -10.26 -2.54 20.57
C LYS A 219 -9.44 -2.35 19.30
N VAL A 220 -9.05 -1.11 19.03
CA VAL A 220 -8.07 -0.76 17.98
C VAL A 220 -6.68 -1.18 18.43
N LEU A 221 -5.99 -1.98 17.62
CA LEU A 221 -4.63 -2.44 17.86
C LEU A 221 -3.60 -1.58 17.12
N GLN A 222 -3.87 -1.20 15.87
CA GLN A 222 -2.95 -0.43 15.03
C GLN A 222 -3.72 0.47 14.08
N ARG A 223 -3.12 1.62 13.72
CA ARG A 223 -3.63 2.57 12.72
C ARG A 223 -2.58 2.80 11.63
N PHE A 224 -3.03 2.94 10.39
CA PHE A 224 -2.19 3.22 9.23
C PHE A 224 -2.75 4.38 8.41
N PRO A 225 -1.98 5.47 8.24
CA PRO A 225 -0.88 5.91 9.11
C PRO A 225 -1.35 6.15 10.56
N GLU A 226 -0.42 6.24 11.52
CA GLU A 226 -0.75 6.54 12.92
C GLU A 226 -1.30 7.97 13.08
N ASP A 227 -0.59 8.95 12.53
CA ASP A 227 -1.09 10.33 12.40
C ASP A 227 -2.16 10.38 11.32
N HIS A 228 -3.39 10.67 11.74
CA HIS A 228 -4.52 10.74 10.82
C HIS A 228 -4.41 11.88 9.81
N CYS A 229 -3.69 12.97 10.11
CA CYS A 229 -3.45 14.03 9.12
C CYS A 229 -2.55 13.58 7.96
N MET A 230 -1.87 12.43 8.08
CA MET A 230 -1.09 11.83 6.98
C MET A 230 -1.94 10.98 6.03
N VAL A 231 -3.21 10.71 6.37
CA VAL A 231 -4.14 10.11 5.40
C VAL A 231 -4.40 11.18 4.33
N LYS A 232 -3.98 10.88 3.11
CA LYS A 232 -4.11 11.78 1.95
C LYS A 232 -5.54 12.25 1.81
N GLY A 233 -5.76 13.54 1.55
CA GLY A 233 -7.10 14.09 1.29
C GLY A 233 -8.11 14.04 2.44
N VAL A 234 -7.68 13.81 3.69
CA VAL A 234 -8.56 13.92 4.88
C VAL A 234 -9.29 15.25 4.95
N CYS A 235 -8.60 16.32 4.53
CA CYS A 235 -9.13 17.67 4.42
C CYS A 235 -9.26 18.06 2.94
N GLY A 236 -10.37 18.72 2.62
CA GLY A 236 -10.67 19.18 1.26
C GLY A 236 -9.72 20.26 0.75
N HIS A 237 -9.90 20.66 -0.50
CA HIS A 237 -9.02 21.62 -1.17
C HIS A 237 -8.93 22.96 -0.41
N ASN A 238 -7.77 23.62 -0.46
CA ASN A 238 -7.48 24.89 0.24
C ASN A 238 -7.65 24.85 1.77
N SER A 239 -7.51 23.68 2.38
CA SER A 239 -7.52 23.50 3.82
C SER A 239 -6.34 22.65 4.28
N TYR A 240 -5.96 22.76 5.54
CA TYR A 240 -4.88 22.00 6.16
C TYR A 240 -5.39 21.23 7.38
N CYS A 241 -4.71 20.14 7.71
CA CYS A 241 -5.07 19.26 8.81
C CYS A 241 -4.24 19.55 10.05
N ILE A 242 -4.89 19.60 11.21
CA ILE A 242 -4.25 19.49 12.52
C ILE A 242 -4.89 18.37 13.32
N LEU A 243 -4.16 17.76 14.24
CA LEU A 243 -4.75 16.85 15.21
C LEU A 243 -5.36 17.63 16.37
N SER A 244 -6.50 17.14 16.87
CA SER A 244 -7.13 17.66 18.09
C SER A 244 -6.28 17.35 19.33
N GLU A 245 -6.72 17.83 20.50
CA GLU A 245 -6.03 17.61 21.77
C GLU A 245 -5.87 16.12 22.12
N ASP A 246 -6.78 15.27 21.60
CA ASP A 246 -6.74 13.81 21.75
C ASP A 246 -5.71 13.10 20.85
N GLN A 247 -5.01 13.84 19.97
CA GLN A 247 -4.06 13.34 18.96
C GLN A 247 -4.60 12.26 18.02
N THR A 248 -5.92 12.09 17.93
CA THR A 248 -6.55 11.04 17.10
C THR A 248 -7.58 11.59 16.14
N THR A 249 -8.18 12.74 16.46
CA THR A 249 -9.22 13.35 15.64
C THR A 249 -8.62 14.44 14.75
N PRO A 250 -8.75 14.35 13.40
CA PRO A 250 -8.26 15.38 12.49
C PRO A 250 -9.23 16.55 12.46
N GLN A 251 -8.71 17.76 12.46
CA GLN A 251 -9.46 19.00 12.28
C GLN A 251 -8.95 19.70 11.04
N CYS A 252 -9.87 19.99 10.13
CA CYS A 252 -9.58 20.71 8.90
C CYS A 252 -9.83 22.20 9.10
N LEU A 253 -8.82 23.00 8.79
CA LEU A 253 -8.86 24.46 8.91
C LEU A 253 -8.59 25.09 7.54
N CYS A 254 -9.34 26.14 7.21
CA CYS A 254 -9.09 26.90 5.98
C CYS A 254 -7.75 27.63 6.04
N LEU A 255 -7.09 27.72 4.89
CA LEU A 255 -5.97 28.63 4.72
C LEU A 255 -6.41 30.08 5.02
N PRO A 256 -5.51 30.95 5.52
CA PRO A 256 -5.81 32.36 5.70
C PRO A 256 -6.34 33.00 4.41
N GLY A 257 -7.44 33.76 4.49
CA GLY A 257 -8.11 34.33 3.31
C GLY A 257 -9.09 33.39 2.60
N PHE A 258 -9.32 32.20 3.14
CA PHE A 258 -10.32 31.24 2.65
C PHE A 258 -11.44 31.05 3.67
N GLU A 259 -12.63 30.73 3.16
CA GLU A 259 -13.83 30.41 3.92
C GLU A 259 -14.30 29.00 3.62
N TYR A 260 -14.93 28.33 4.59
CA TYR A 260 -15.46 27.00 4.39
C TYR A 260 -16.47 26.95 3.24
N ASN A 261 -16.36 25.93 2.40
CA ASN A 261 -17.37 25.64 1.37
C ASN A 261 -18.74 25.40 2.01
N ASN A 262 -18.74 24.65 3.11
CA ASN A 262 -19.89 24.30 3.91
C ASN A 262 -19.62 24.59 5.39
N PRO A 263 -20.33 25.54 6.02
CA PRO A 263 -20.13 25.84 7.45
C PRO A 263 -20.42 24.65 8.39
N ASN A 264 -21.15 23.64 7.92
CA ASN A 264 -21.49 22.45 8.70
C ASN A 264 -20.53 21.27 8.45
N SER A 265 -19.64 21.37 7.44
CA SER A 265 -18.64 20.34 7.13
C SER A 265 -17.31 20.99 6.78
N HIS A 266 -16.40 21.02 7.75
CA HIS A 266 -15.06 21.57 7.56
C HIS A 266 -14.16 20.68 6.67
N TYR A 267 -14.59 19.45 6.37
CA TYR A 267 -13.87 18.50 5.52
C TYR A 267 -14.08 18.80 4.02
N ASP A 268 -15.11 19.56 3.66
CA ASP A 268 -15.46 19.88 2.26
C ASP A 268 -14.45 20.85 1.61
N GLY A 269 -13.46 21.31 2.38
CA GLY A 269 -12.47 22.28 1.95
C GLY A 269 -13.01 23.71 1.96
N CYS A 270 -12.25 24.59 1.30
CA CYS A 270 -12.45 26.02 1.39
C CYS A 270 -12.43 26.70 0.03
N LYS A 271 -13.15 27.81 -0.07
CA LYS A 271 -13.20 28.73 -1.22
C LYS A 271 -12.56 30.05 -0.83
N THR A 272 -12.11 30.80 -1.82
CA THR A 272 -11.58 32.14 -1.59
C THR A 272 -12.69 33.04 -1.05
N SER A 273 -12.37 33.88 -0.06
CA SER A 273 -13.30 34.92 0.42
C SER A 273 -13.18 36.22 -0.37
N PHE A 274 -12.21 36.32 -1.30
CA PHE A 274 -11.98 37.47 -2.16
C PHE A 274 -12.04 37.10 -3.66
N ILE A 275 -12.35 38.11 -4.48
CA ILE A 275 -12.21 38.03 -5.94
C ILE A 275 -10.74 38.31 -6.25
N PRO A 276 -9.98 37.39 -6.88
CA PRO A 276 -8.62 37.68 -7.31
C PRO A 276 -8.65 38.92 -8.21
N SER A 277 -7.95 39.99 -7.82
CA SER A 277 -7.68 41.09 -8.73
C SER A 277 -6.95 40.50 -9.92
N TYR A 278 -7.64 40.45 -11.07
CA TYR A 278 -7.07 40.02 -12.34
C TYR A 278 -5.74 40.74 -12.54
N CYS A 279 -4.62 39.99 -12.54
CA CYS A 279 -3.26 40.48 -12.76
C CYS A 279 -3.22 41.67 -13.73
N PRO A 280 -3.14 42.92 -13.26
CA PRO A 280 -2.89 44.05 -14.12
C PRO A 280 -1.39 44.23 -14.10
N GLY A 281 -0.71 43.83 -15.19
CA GLY A 281 0.74 43.83 -15.29
C GLY A 281 1.37 45.22 -15.24
N ASN A 282 1.28 45.92 -14.12
CA ASN A 282 2.03 47.10 -13.69
C ASN A 282 1.69 47.61 -12.27
N GLU A 283 0.81 46.97 -11.48
CA GLU A 283 0.63 47.32 -10.06
C GLU A 283 1.14 46.19 -9.16
N PRO A 284 2.14 46.45 -8.29
CA PRO A 284 2.64 45.44 -7.36
C PRO A 284 1.53 45.05 -6.37
N ALA A 285 1.35 43.74 -6.15
CA ALA A 285 0.49 43.24 -5.08
C ALA A 285 0.87 43.94 -3.76
N GLY A 286 -0.13 44.40 -3.01
CA GLY A 286 0.13 45.10 -1.76
C GLY A 286 0.79 44.17 -0.74
N ASP A 287 1.67 44.71 0.10
CA ASP A 287 2.38 44.01 1.19
C ASP A 287 1.44 43.26 2.18
N ASN A 288 0.13 43.52 2.10
CA ASN A 288 -0.92 42.92 2.93
C ASN A 288 -1.59 41.68 2.33
N ASP A 289 -1.26 41.27 1.11
CA ASP A 289 -1.98 40.19 0.40
C ASP A 289 -1.26 38.82 0.48
N SER A 290 -0.21 38.70 1.30
CA SER A 290 0.56 37.46 1.46
C SER A 290 0.53 36.93 2.90
N TYR A 291 0.32 35.62 3.04
CA TYR A 291 0.30 34.92 4.33
C TYR A 291 1.40 33.86 4.38
N THR A 292 2.36 34.01 5.30
CA THR A 292 3.39 33.00 5.52
C THR A 292 2.93 31.99 6.56
N MET A 293 2.78 30.73 6.16
CA MET A 293 2.59 29.62 7.08
C MET A 293 3.93 28.96 7.43
N LYS A 294 4.08 28.52 8.67
CA LYS A 294 5.24 27.76 9.17
C LYS A 294 4.80 26.36 9.59
N HIS A 295 5.70 25.38 9.46
CA HIS A 295 5.46 23.99 9.85
C HIS A 295 4.28 23.32 9.13
N VAL A 296 4.04 23.67 7.87
CA VAL A 296 3.03 23.04 7.03
C VAL A 296 3.72 22.15 6.01
N VAL A 297 3.24 20.91 5.90
CA VAL A 297 3.66 19.98 4.84
C VAL A 297 2.67 20.12 3.69
N PHE A 298 3.14 20.55 2.53
CA PHE A 298 2.31 20.62 1.33
C PHE A 298 2.33 19.27 0.61
N GLU A 299 1.15 18.72 0.33
CA GLU A 299 0.99 17.42 -0.32
C GLU A 299 1.15 17.47 -1.86
N THR A 300 1.44 18.65 -2.42
CA THR A 300 1.46 18.81 -3.88
C THR A 300 2.70 18.15 -4.50
N ASN A 301 2.46 17.15 -5.34
CA ASN A 301 3.31 16.93 -6.51
C ASN A 301 3.23 18.21 -7.36
N PRO A 302 4.33 18.97 -7.52
CA PRO A 302 4.26 20.21 -8.29
C PRO A 302 3.88 19.86 -9.73
N ILE A 303 2.80 20.48 -10.22
CA ILE A 303 2.29 20.31 -11.60
C ILE A 303 3.29 20.88 -12.62
N ALA A 304 4.27 21.67 -12.16
CA ALA A 304 5.33 22.28 -12.94
C ALA A 304 6.73 21.88 -12.43
N PRO A 305 7.78 21.91 -13.28
CA PRO A 305 9.16 21.72 -12.83
C PRO A 305 9.52 22.78 -11.77
N LEU A 306 9.96 22.33 -10.59
CA LEU A 306 10.39 23.20 -9.51
C LEU A 306 11.54 24.10 -9.99
N LYS A 307 11.31 25.43 -10.01
CA LYS A 307 12.35 26.43 -10.23
C LYS A 307 13.23 26.51 -8.98
N THR A 308 14.55 26.52 -9.17
CA THR A 308 15.52 26.61 -8.06
C THR A 308 15.95 28.05 -7.84
N PHE A 309 15.87 28.54 -6.61
CA PHE A 309 16.29 29.87 -6.21
C PHE A 309 17.31 29.80 -5.07
N ASN A 310 18.26 30.74 -5.06
CA ASN A 310 19.33 30.81 -4.05
C ASN A 310 18.91 31.57 -2.78
N SER A 311 17.71 32.13 -2.76
CA SER A 311 17.16 32.86 -1.61
C SER A 311 15.66 32.64 -1.51
N LYS A 312 15.13 32.78 -0.28
CA LYS A 312 13.69 32.79 -0.02
C LYS A 312 13.00 33.90 -0.81
N ASP A 313 13.57 35.10 -0.79
CA ASP A 313 12.99 36.28 -1.43
C ASP A 313 12.93 36.12 -2.95
N GLY A 314 13.97 35.55 -3.58
CA GLY A 314 13.95 35.29 -5.02
C GLY A 314 12.90 34.26 -5.45
N CYS A 315 12.59 33.29 -4.59
CA CYS A 315 11.48 32.35 -4.83
C CYS A 315 10.12 33.04 -4.71
N PHE A 316 9.98 33.91 -3.70
CA PHE A 316 8.77 34.67 -3.44
C PHE A 316 8.48 35.67 -4.56
N ASP A 317 9.48 36.47 -4.97
CA ASP A 317 9.36 37.46 -6.05
C ASP A 317 8.99 36.78 -7.38
N SER A 318 9.62 35.64 -7.70
CA SER A 318 9.28 34.90 -8.92
C SER A 318 7.85 34.37 -8.93
N CYS A 319 7.25 34.10 -7.76
CA CYS A 319 5.85 33.70 -7.69
C CYS A 319 4.93 34.90 -7.90
N LEU A 320 5.27 36.07 -7.35
CA LEU A 320 4.51 37.30 -7.55
C LEU A 320 4.49 37.77 -9.01
N GLU A 321 5.54 37.47 -9.78
CA GLU A 321 5.61 37.77 -11.22
C GLU A 321 4.85 36.76 -12.10
N ASP A 322 4.47 35.61 -11.56
CA ASP A 322 3.80 34.52 -12.28
C ASP A 322 2.32 34.48 -11.87
N CYS A 323 1.44 34.93 -12.77
CA CYS A 323 0.00 35.03 -12.49
C CYS A 323 -0.69 33.68 -12.27
N ASP A 324 -0.03 32.57 -12.63
CA ASP A 324 -0.52 31.23 -12.36
C ASP A 324 0.06 30.66 -11.04
N CYS A 325 0.92 31.40 -10.34
CA CYS A 325 1.51 30.98 -9.07
C CYS A 325 0.55 31.22 -7.90
N GLU A 326 0.00 30.13 -7.35
CA GLU A 326 -0.88 30.18 -6.19
C GLU A 326 -0.13 30.11 -4.86
N ALA A 327 1.06 29.49 -4.84
CA ALA A 327 1.88 29.34 -3.64
C ALA A 327 3.36 29.13 -3.96
N ALA A 328 4.23 29.66 -3.08
CA ALA A 328 5.67 29.44 -3.13
C ALA A 328 6.15 28.73 -1.84
N THR A 329 6.94 27.68 -2.01
CA THR A 329 7.57 26.96 -0.90
C THR A 329 9.08 27.14 -0.94
N TYR A 330 9.70 27.43 0.21
CA TYR A 330 11.15 27.50 0.34
C TYR A 330 11.63 26.46 1.36
N PHE A 331 12.45 25.52 0.91
CA PHE A 331 13.06 24.51 1.77
C PHE A 331 14.54 24.84 1.97
N LEU A 332 14.97 25.02 3.22
CA LEU A 332 16.38 24.99 3.56
C LEU A 332 16.85 23.54 3.37
N ARG A 333 17.66 23.25 2.35
CA ARG A 333 18.34 21.96 2.23
C ARG A 333 19.26 21.75 3.44
N LYS A 334 18.76 21.07 4.47
CA LYS A 334 19.58 20.30 5.41
C LYS A 334 19.22 18.83 5.20
N ASN A 335 20.25 18.03 4.95
CA ASN A 335 20.21 16.60 4.66
C ASN A 335 19.10 15.86 5.43
N MET A 336 18.22 15.16 4.71
CA MET A 336 17.15 14.35 5.29
C MET A 336 17.66 12.95 5.63
N ASP A 337 17.48 12.55 6.89
CA ASP A 337 17.09 11.18 7.24
C ASP A 337 15.61 11.24 7.66
N TRP A 338 14.79 10.28 7.21
CA TRP A 338 13.33 10.31 7.35
C TRP A 338 12.81 9.38 8.47
N LYS A 339 13.71 8.90 9.33
CA LYS A 339 13.37 8.24 10.59
C LYS A 339 14.13 8.89 11.74
N ALA A 340 13.61 10.01 12.23
CA ALA A 340 14.00 10.49 13.55
C ALA A 340 12.74 10.80 14.33
N GLU A 341 12.54 10.07 15.43
CA GLU A 341 11.66 10.51 16.51
C GLU A 341 12.14 11.87 17.07
N PRO A 342 11.28 12.64 17.76
CA PRO A 342 11.53 14.05 18.05
C PRO A 342 12.75 14.39 18.94
N ASP A 343 13.46 13.41 19.49
CA ASP A 343 14.41 13.66 20.59
C ASP A 343 15.89 13.23 20.35
N GLU A 344 16.30 12.86 19.13
CA GLU A 344 17.73 12.59 18.87
C GLU A 344 18.42 13.66 18.00
N MET A 345 19.21 14.48 18.68
CA MET A 345 20.15 15.43 18.09
C MET A 345 21.28 14.68 17.34
N ILE A 346 21.14 14.51 16.03
CA ILE A 346 22.22 13.97 15.18
C ILE A 346 23.21 15.09 14.83
N LEU A 347 24.45 14.93 15.33
CA LEU A 347 25.61 15.75 15.01
C LEU A 347 25.98 15.56 13.52
N SER A 348 25.72 16.58 12.70
CA SER A 348 26.06 16.60 11.28
C SER A 348 27.57 16.44 11.03
N ASP A 349 27.93 15.78 9.92
CA ASP A 349 29.30 15.60 9.37
C ASP A 349 30.18 16.87 9.42
N TRP A 350 29.56 18.04 9.36
CA TRP A 350 30.23 19.33 9.44
C TRP A 350 30.96 19.55 10.78
N VAL A 351 30.40 19.07 11.89
CA VAL A 351 30.99 19.20 13.23
C VAL A 351 32.23 18.31 13.38
N CYS A 352 32.17 17.06 12.89
CA CYS A 352 33.33 16.15 12.83
C CYS A 352 34.46 16.72 11.97
N LYS A 353 34.12 17.37 10.85
CA LYS A 353 35.10 17.99 9.96
C LYS A 353 35.78 19.21 10.61
N CYS A 354 35.03 20.04 11.34
CA CYS A 354 35.60 21.15 12.11
C CYS A 354 36.53 20.66 13.24
N TYR A 355 36.22 19.54 13.90
CA TYR A 355 37.07 18.93 14.92
C TYR A 355 38.40 18.40 14.34
N LEU A 356 38.33 17.61 13.26
CA LEU A 356 39.51 17.02 12.61
C LEU A 356 40.44 18.07 12.00
N GLU A 357 39.89 19.21 11.57
CA GLU A 357 40.64 20.33 11.03
C GLU A 357 41.10 21.34 12.10
N GLY A 358 40.77 21.12 13.38
CA GLY A 358 41.14 22.00 14.49
C GLY A 358 40.48 23.39 14.45
N LYS A 359 39.28 23.49 13.85
CA LYS A 359 38.53 24.72 13.59
C LYS A 359 37.19 24.77 14.34
N LEU A 360 37.20 24.40 15.62
CA LEU A 360 36.00 24.34 16.46
C LEU A 360 35.38 25.73 16.71
N GLU A 361 36.18 26.80 16.59
CA GLU A 361 35.73 28.19 16.75
C GLU A 361 34.65 28.60 15.75
N LYS A 362 34.52 27.89 14.62
CA LYS A 362 33.52 28.16 13.57
C LYS A 362 32.11 27.66 13.89
N LEU A 363 31.95 26.88 14.95
CA LEU A 363 30.67 26.34 15.40
C LEU A 363 29.96 27.26 16.41
N ARG A 364 30.57 28.40 16.75
CA ARG A 364 30.05 29.37 17.70
C ARG A 364 28.91 30.17 17.06
N LEU A 365 27.68 29.80 17.39
CA LEU A 365 26.47 30.56 17.00
C LEU A 365 26.07 31.60 18.05
N ASP A 366 26.74 31.64 19.21
CA ASP A 366 26.47 32.61 20.28
C ASP A 366 27.72 32.98 21.09
N GLU A 367 27.83 34.23 21.56
CA GLU A 367 29.04 34.76 22.20
C GLU A 367 29.24 34.31 23.68
N ASP A 368 28.27 33.63 24.30
CA ASP A 368 28.32 33.32 25.74
C ASP A 368 28.63 31.84 26.11
N VAL A 369 29.05 31.00 25.15
CA VAL A 369 29.32 29.58 25.41
C VAL A 369 30.80 29.31 25.73
N ASP A 370 31.08 28.74 26.91
CA ASP A 370 32.43 28.36 27.37
C ASP A 370 33.00 27.18 26.57
N MET A 371 34.11 27.43 25.89
CA MET A 371 34.74 26.50 24.96
C MET A 371 35.41 25.30 25.61
N SER A 372 35.70 25.37 26.90
CA SER A 372 36.29 24.27 27.65
C SER A 372 35.28 23.15 27.95
N GLU A 373 34.00 23.49 28.13
CA GLU A 373 32.92 22.49 28.31
C GLU A 373 32.50 21.87 26.97
N PHE A 374 32.46 22.67 25.90
CA PHE A 374 32.12 22.21 24.55
C PHE A 374 33.13 21.18 24.02
N GLU A 375 34.44 21.44 24.19
CA GLU A 375 35.49 20.47 23.83
C GLU A 375 35.43 19.17 24.65
N ARG A 376 34.99 19.25 25.91
CA ARG A 376 34.85 18.07 26.79
C ARG A 376 33.70 17.16 26.34
N ALA A 377 32.58 17.75 25.90
CA ALA A 377 31.44 17.00 25.38
C ALA A 377 31.78 16.24 24.07
N VAL A 378 32.54 16.86 23.17
CA VAL A 378 32.98 16.24 21.91
C VAL A 378 33.99 15.10 22.14
N LYS A 379 34.90 15.24 23.12
CA LYS A 379 35.85 14.17 23.48
C LYS A 379 35.18 12.95 24.13
N GLN A 380 34.03 13.13 24.80
CA GLN A 380 33.34 12.05 25.52
C GLN A 380 32.53 11.14 24.58
N SER A 381 32.09 11.62 23.40
CA SER A 381 31.37 10.79 22.41
C SER A 381 32.30 9.98 21.49
N SER A 382 33.61 10.20 21.56
CA SER A 382 34.61 9.58 20.67
C SER A 382 35.25 8.30 21.24
N ASN A 383 34.80 7.83 22.41
CA ASN A 383 35.40 6.68 23.10
C ASN A 383 34.32 5.72 23.66
N MET A 384 33.79 4.82 22.83
CA MET A 384 33.40 3.48 23.30
C MET A 384 33.42 2.44 22.15
N PRO A 385 34.08 1.27 22.31
CA PRO A 385 34.61 0.49 21.18
C PRO A 385 33.90 -0.87 20.95
N LEU A 386 33.98 -1.34 19.69
CA LEU A 386 34.22 -2.67 19.09
C LEU A 386 34.12 -4.01 19.88
N PHE A 387 33.80 -4.05 21.18
CA PHE A 387 33.87 -5.26 22.01
C PHE A 387 32.58 -6.10 22.01
N LEU A 388 31.43 -5.52 21.62
CA LEU A 388 30.15 -6.26 21.52
C LEU A 388 30.02 -7.10 20.24
N LEU A 389 30.70 -6.70 19.16
CA LEU A 389 30.66 -7.41 17.87
C LEU A 389 31.40 -8.75 17.89
N PHE A 390 32.32 -8.95 18.84
CA PHE A 390 33.07 -10.20 18.95
C PHE A 390 32.34 -11.29 19.75
N LEU A 391 31.30 -10.94 20.52
CA LEU A 391 30.54 -11.90 21.35
C LEU A 391 29.39 -12.58 20.59
N LEU A 392 28.88 -11.96 19.52
CA LEU A 392 27.79 -12.50 18.69
C LEU A 392 28.25 -13.55 17.67
N MET A 393 29.55 -13.68 17.39
CA MET A 393 30.08 -14.67 16.44
C MET A 393 30.40 -16.05 17.06
N ILE A 394 30.24 -16.25 18.38
CA ILE A 394 30.67 -17.49 19.06
C ILE A 394 29.48 -18.34 19.54
N LEU A 395 28.23 -17.99 19.20
CA LEU A 395 27.05 -18.78 19.57
C LEU A 395 26.09 -18.96 18.39
N GLN A 396 26.53 -19.73 17.39
CA GLN A 396 25.74 -20.78 16.73
C GLN A 396 26.61 -21.51 15.69
N PRO A 397 26.78 -22.82 15.85
CA PRO A 397 26.19 -23.69 14.84
C PRO A 397 25.41 -24.82 15.51
N LEU A 398 24.16 -25.02 15.09
CA LEU A 398 23.56 -26.34 14.89
C LEU A 398 22.24 -26.15 14.12
N LEU A 399 22.33 -26.10 12.79
CA LEU A 399 21.19 -26.28 11.91
C LEU A 399 21.13 -27.78 11.55
N LEU A 400 20.09 -28.46 12.01
CA LEU A 400 19.56 -29.65 11.34
C LEU A 400 18.50 -29.19 10.33
N PRO A 401 18.38 -29.87 9.18
CA PRO A 401 17.40 -29.52 8.16
C PRO A 401 15.99 -29.88 8.63
N CYS A 402 15.09 -28.89 8.70
CA CYS A 402 13.66 -29.14 8.84
C CYS A 402 13.12 -29.50 7.46
N GLU A 403 12.57 -30.71 7.34
CA GLU A 403 11.95 -31.23 6.13
C GLU A 403 10.77 -30.36 5.70
N THR A 404 10.65 -30.21 4.38
CA THR A 404 9.54 -29.56 3.69
C THR A 404 8.24 -30.29 3.97
N ALA A 405 7.43 -29.79 4.91
CA ALA A 405 6.01 -30.12 4.96
C ALA A 405 5.29 -29.28 3.89
N THR A 406 5.09 -29.88 2.71
CA THR A 406 4.05 -29.41 1.79
C THR A 406 2.70 -29.63 2.45
N ALA A 407 2.21 -28.60 3.17
CA ALA A 407 0.84 -28.55 3.61
C ALA A 407 -0.03 -28.18 2.39
N THR A 408 -0.41 -29.19 1.60
CA THR A 408 -1.66 -29.10 0.88
C THR A 408 -2.75 -28.96 1.94
N ALA A 409 -3.34 -27.77 2.06
CA ALA A 409 -4.57 -27.58 2.82
C ALA A 409 -5.69 -28.33 2.09
N THR A 410 -5.75 -29.64 2.29
CA THR A 410 -6.99 -30.39 2.08
C THR A 410 -7.96 -29.88 3.11
N ALA A 411 -9.00 -29.17 2.68
CA ALA A 411 -10.18 -28.89 3.49
C ALA A 411 -10.74 -30.23 3.99
N SER A 412 -10.40 -30.59 5.23
CA SER A 412 -10.80 -31.85 5.84
C SER A 412 -12.19 -31.72 6.44
N GLY A 413 -13.18 -32.21 5.68
CA GLY A 413 -14.38 -32.92 6.13
C GLY A 413 -14.99 -32.58 7.50
N SER A 414 -15.93 -31.63 7.48
CA SER A 414 -17.17 -31.61 8.25
C SER A 414 -18.22 -31.01 7.31
N ASP A 415 -19.49 -31.41 7.37
CA ASP A 415 -20.53 -30.95 6.43
C ASP A 415 -20.72 -29.41 6.46
N ASP A 416 -19.91 -28.69 5.70
CA ASP A 416 -19.93 -27.23 5.49
C ASP A 416 -21.07 -26.82 4.56
N CYS A 417 -22.16 -27.58 4.57
CA CYS A 417 -23.30 -27.46 3.65
C CYS A 417 -24.60 -27.36 4.46
N GLN A 418 -24.74 -26.25 5.18
CA GLN A 418 -25.84 -26.03 6.11
C GLN A 418 -27.12 -25.53 5.42
N ILE A 419 -26.99 -24.83 4.29
CA ILE A 419 -28.09 -24.13 3.62
C ILE A 419 -28.37 -24.80 2.27
N ARG A 420 -29.48 -25.53 2.16
CA ARG A 420 -29.83 -26.26 0.92
C ARG A 420 -30.50 -25.34 -0.10
N THR A 421 -30.34 -25.66 -1.39
CA THR A 421 -31.13 -24.99 -2.44
C THR A 421 -32.63 -25.08 -2.19
N GLY A 422 -33.36 -24.01 -2.50
CA GLY A 422 -34.78 -23.84 -2.22
C GLY A 422 -35.07 -23.09 -0.92
N THR A 423 -34.07 -22.83 -0.08
CA THR A 423 -34.24 -22.00 1.13
C THR A 423 -34.40 -20.52 0.77
N ILE A 424 -35.20 -19.81 1.57
CA ILE A 424 -35.55 -18.40 1.35
C ILE A 424 -35.39 -17.63 2.67
N LEU A 425 -34.80 -16.43 2.60
CA LEU A 425 -34.82 -15.44 3.65
C LEU A 425 -35.82 -14.33 3.31
N SER A 426 -36.40 -13.73 4.35
CA SER A 426 -37.30 -12.59 4.26
C SER A 426 -37.11 -11.64 5.46
N PRO A 427 -37.07 -10.31 5.26
CA PRO A 427 -36.96 -9.35 6.36
C PRO A 427 -38.14 -9.41 7.33
N SER A 428 -39.33 -9.77 6.84
CA SER A 428 -40.58 -9.73 7.60
C SER A 428 -40.70 -10.81 8.69
N ASN A 429 -39.81 -11.80 8.72
CA ASN A 429 -39.81 -12.86 9.71
C ASN A 429 -38.42 -12.97 10.34
N SER A 430 -38.31 -12.55 11.61
CA SER A 430 -37.04 -12.54 12.36
C SER A 430 -36.38 -13.91 12.52
N SER A 431 -37.16 -15.00 12.44
CA SER A 431 -36.62 -16.38 12.47
C SER A 431 -36.01 -16.83 11.14
N SER A 432 -36.29 -16.11 10.05
CA SER A 432 -35.81 -16.39 8.70
C SER A 432 -35.24 -15.14 8.02
N SER A 433 -34.71 -14.20 8.80
CA SER A 433 -34.05 -13.00 8.27
C SER A 433 -32.58 -13.25 7.96
N SER A 434 -31.96 -14.25 8.59
CA SER A 434 -30.53 -14.54 8.44
C SER A 434 -30.22 -16.04 8.51
N TRP A 435 -29.18 -16.46 7.77
CA TRP A 435 -28.49 -17.73 7.92
C TRP A 435 -27.27 -17.55 8.82
N PHE A 436 -27.20 -18.33 9.90
CA PHE A 436 -26.16 -18.20 10.91
C PHE A 436 -25.04 -19.19 10.71
N SER A 437 -23.83 -18.80 11.14
CA SER A 437 -22.71 -19.71 11.24
C SER A 437 -22.90 -20.75 12.35
N PRO A 438 -22.15 -21.87 12.36
CA PRO A 438 -22.27 -22.89 13.41
C PRO A 438 -22.12 -22.35 14.84
N SER A 439 -21.26 -21.34 15.05
CA SER A 439 -21.12 -20.67 16.36
C SER A 439 -22.27 -19.71 16.69
N GLY A 440 -23.12 -19.36 15.72
CA GLY A 440 -24.18 -18.35 15.83
C GLY A 440 -23.68 -16.91 15.86
N ARG A 441 -22.37 -16.67 15.69
CA ARG A 441 -21.75 -15.34 15.85
C ARG A 441 -21.79 -14.48 14.60
N PHE A 442 -21.89 -15.11 13.44
CA PHE A 442 -22.07 -14.45 12.16
C PHE A 442 -23.44 -14.78 11.60
N GLY A 443 -24.09 -13.79 10.99
CA GLY A 443 -25.36 -13.96 10.30
C GLY A 443 -25.33 -13.28 8.94
N PHE A 444 -25.53 -14.05 7.88
CA PHE A 444 -25.75 -13.53 6.53
C PHE A 444 -27.25 -13.36 6.29
N GLY A 445 -27.72 -12.16 5.96
CA GLY A 445 -29.12 -11.95 5.61
C GLY A 445 -29.56 -10.50 5.64
N PHE A 446 -30.84 -10.28 5.93
CA PHE A 446 -31.46 -8.96 5.97
C PHE A 446 -31.23 -8.27 7.32
N HIS A 447 -30.76 -7.03 7.27
CA HIS A 447 -30.50 -6.19 8.44
C HIS A 447 -31.15 -4.81 8.26
N PRO A 448 -31.80 -4.24 9.29
CA PRO A 448 -32.43 -2.92 9.19
C PRO A 448 -31.42 -1.81 8.89
N GLU A 449 -31.74 -0.95 7.94
CA GLU A 449 -30.97 0.28 7.63
C GLU A 449 -31.94 1.38 7.17
N GLY A 450 -31.98 2.50 7.91
CA GLY A 450 -32.96 3.55 7.69
C GLY A 450 -34.39 3.02 7.75
N ASP A 451 -35.18 3.29 6.70
CA ASP A 451 -36.57 2.83 6.54
C ASP A 451 -36.69 1.46 5.83
N GLY A 452 -35.56 0.80 5.52
CA GLY A 452 -35.54 -0.46 4.77
C GLY A 452 -34.55 -1.48 5.34
N PHE A 453 -34.05 -2.35 4.47
CA PHE A 453 -33.15 -3.43 4.82
C PHE A 453 -31.97 -3.53 3.85
N ILE A 454 -30.80 -3.89 4.35
CA ILE A 454 -29.65 -4.31 3.54
C ILE A 454 -29.46 -5.81 3.62
N VAL A 455 -28.86 -6.38 2.58
CA VAL A 455 -28.33 -7.75 2.61
C VAL A 455 -26.85 -7.66 2.96
N GLY A 456 -26.46 -8.29 4.07
CA GLY A 456 -25.10 -8.22 4.56
C GLY A 456 -24.75 -9.32 5.55
N ILE A 457 -23.52 -9.24 6.07
CA ILE A 457 -23.03 -10.08 7.16
C ILE A 457 -22.79 -9.20 8.37
N LEU A 458 -23.52 -9.48 9.44
CA LEU A 458 -23.23 -8.94 10.76
C LEU A 458 -22.45 -9.98 11.58
N PHE A 459 -21.54 -9.49 12.42
CA PHE A 459 -20.98 -10.29 13.51
C PHE A 459 -21.32 -9.67 14.87
N ASN A 460 -21.15 -10.49 15.92
CA ASN A 460 -21.38 -10.12 17.30
C ASN A 460 -22.87 -9.94 17.64
N MET A 461 -23.67 -10.93 17.24
CA MET A 461 -25.10 -11.04 17.54
C MET A 461 -25.34 -11.37 19.03
N ALA A 462 -24.91 -10.49 19.95
CA ALA A 462 -25.19 -10.61 21.38
C ALA A 462 -26.44 -9.77 21.75
N PRO A 463 -27.18 -10.12 22.82
CA PRO A 463 -28.41 -9.43 23.24
C PRO A 463 -28.24 -7.94 23.61
N ASN A 464 -27.00 -7.44 23.69
CA ASN A 464 -26.67 -6.10 24.20
C ASN A 464 -26.28 -5.09 23.10
N ASN A 465 -26.72 -5.31 21.85
CA ASN A 465 -26.90 -4.29 20.80
C ASN A 465 -25.66 -3.62 20.15
N THR A 466 -24.49 -4.24 20.13
CA THR A 466 -23.38 -3.79 19.25
C THR A 466 -23.03 -4.84 18.21
N THR A 467 -23.90 -4.96 17.20
CA THR A 467 -23.63 -5.74 16.00
C THR A 467 -22.79 -4.91 15.03
N THR A 468 -21.82 -5.53 14.36
CA THR A 468 -20.93 -4.84 13.41
C THR A 468 -21.11 -5.44 12.02
N LEU A 469 -21.32 -4.57 11.03
CA LEU A 469 -21.41 -4.93 9.62
C LEU A 469 -20.01 -5.11 9.03
N ILE A 470 -19.72 -6.30 8.51
CA ILE A 470 -18.42 -6.63 7.91
C ILE A 470 -18.48 -6.84 6.41
N TRP A 471 -19.69 -6.99 5.87
CA TRP A 471 -19.91 -7.18 4.44
C TRP A 471 -21.33 -6.75 4.06
N ASN A 472 -21.50 -6.12 2.90
CA ASN A 472 -22.80 -5.82 2.33
C ASN A 472 -22.79 -6.00 0.80
N ASP A 473 -23.93 -6.39 0.24
CA ASP A 473 -24.07 -6.65 -1.21
C ASP A 473 -24.22 -5.35 -2.03
N ASN A 474 -24.96 -4.38 -1.49
CA ASN A 474 -25.40 -3.20 -2.23
C ASN A 474 -25.06 -1.91 -1.49
N ARG A 475 -23.78 -1.74 -1.19
CA ARG A 475 -23.21 -0.65 -0.40
C ARG A 475 -23.75 0.75 -0.69
N ASP A 476 -23.95 1.04 -1.96
CA ASP A 476 -24.29 2.38 -2.47
C ASP A 476 -25.70 2.47 -3.01
N GLY A 477 -26.42 1.35 -3.01
CA GLY A 477 -27.78 1.33 -3.48
C GLY A 477 -28.76 1.52 -2.34
N ALA A 478 -30.00 1.86 -2.71
CA ALA A 478 -31.06 2.06 -1.73
C ALA A 478 -31.34 0.76 -0.95
N PRO A 479 -31.68 0.85 0.34
CA PRO A 479 -32.20 -0.27 1.12
C PRO A 479 -33.41 -0.91 0.43
N VAL A 480 -33.54 -2.22 0.55
CA VAL A 480 -34.69 -2.96 0.02
C VAL A 480 -35.88 -2.89 0.97
N SER A 481 -37.08 -3.09 0.44
CA SER A 481 -38.31 -3.12 1.25
C SER A 481 -38.42 -4.41 2.08
N ASN A 482 -39.33 -4.39 3.06
CA ASN A 482 -39.66 -5.56 3.89
C ASN A 482 -40.25 -6.77 3.14
N SER A 483 -40.62 -6.58 1.88
CA SER A 483 -41.20 -7.57 0.97
C SER A 483 -40.16 -8.21 0.04
N ALA A 484 -38.90 -7.80 0.12
CA ALA A 484 -37.82 -8.45 -0.60
C ALA A 484 -37.60 -9.88 -0.08
N THR A 485 -37.16 -10.78 -0.96
CA THR A 485 -36.81 -12.16 -0.57
C THR A 485 -35.49 -12.58 -1.20
N LEU A 486 -34.66 -13.27 -0.43
CA LEU A 486 -33.38 -13.80 -0.90
C LEU A 486 -33.46 -15.33 -0.95
N SER A 487 -33.28 -15.94 -2.11
CA SER A 487 -33.41 -17.38 -2.33
C SER A 487 -32.12 -17.98 -2.85
N LEU A 488 -31.70 -19.08 -2.23
CA LEU A 488 -30.63 -19.92 -2.78
C LEU A 488 -31.24 -20.89 -3.79
N THR A 489 -30.94 -20.71 -5.06
CA THR A 489 -31.45 -21.52 -6.17
C THR A 489 -30.37 -22.46 -6.71
N VAL A 490 -30.74 -23.35 -7.63
CA VAL A 490 -29.77 -24.21 -8.33
C VAL A 490 -28.83 -23.42 -9.25
N ASP A 491 -29.26 -22.25 -9.72
CA ASP A 491 -28.51 -21.39 -10.63
C ASP A 491 -27.73 -20.29 -9.88
N GLY A 492 -27.92 -20.15 -8.56
CA GLY A 492 -27.21 -19.15 -7.73
C GLY A 492 -28.06 -18.49 -6.64
N LEU A 493 -27.61 -17.33 -6.16
CA LEU A 493 -28.23 -16.58 -5.06
C LEU A 493 -29.05 -15.40 -5.59
N LEU A 494 -30.38 -15.52 -5.53
CA LEU A 494 -31.34 -14.62 -6.15
C LEU A 494 -32.03 -13.72 -5.13
N LEU A 495 -31.90 -12.40 -5.30
CA LEU A 495 -32.66 -11.37 -4.59
C LEU A 495 -33.83 -10.91 -5.46
N LEU A 496 -35.05 -11.09 -4.95
CA LEU A 496 -36.29 -10.60 -5.56
C LEU A 496 -36.72 -9.30 -4.89
N LEU A 497 -36.94 -8.26 -5.68
CA LEU A 497 -37.35 -6.93 -5.23
C LEU A 497 -38.85 -6.70 -5.45
N ALA A 498 -39.46 -5.93 -4.55
CA ALA A 498 -40.91 -5.76 -4.51
C ALA A 498 -41.48 -4.84 -5.60
N THR A 499 -40.71 -3.85 -6.06
CA THR A 499 -41.12 -2.97 -7.16
C THR A 499 -40.91 -3.69 -8.49
N GLU A 500 -42.01 -4.11 -9.12
CA GLU A 500 -42.11 -4.67 -10.49
C GLU A 500 -41.51 -6.07 -10.73
N GLY A 501 -41.25 -6.88 -9.69
CA GLY A 501 -40.69 -8.22 -9.89
C GLY A 501 -39.27 -8.21 -10.44
N GLN A 502 -38.55 -7.11 -10.22
CA GLN A 502 -37.15 -6.96 -10.61
C GLN A 502 -36.30 -8.00 -9.87
N GLN A 503 -35.51 -8.75 -10.63
CA GLN A 503 -34.63 -9.80 -10.15
C GLN A 503 -33.19 -9.30 -10.16
N ARG A 504 -32.46 -9.50 -9.06
CA ARG A 504 -31.02 -9.26 -8.96
C ARG A 504 -30.35 -10.52 -8.44
N TYR A 505 -29.36 -11.02 -9.16
CA TYR A 505 -28.53 -12.10 -8.65
C TYR A 505 -27.33 -11.51 -7.91
N LEU A 506 -27.11 -11.95 -6.68
CA LEU A 506 -25.85 -11.74 -5.96
C LEU A 506 -24.76 -12.66 -6.52
N PHE A 507 -25.18 -13.83 -6.98
CA PHE A 507 -24.36 -14.82 -7.66
C PHE A 507 -25.23 -15.56 -8.67
N TYR A 508 -24.71 -15.79 -9.89
CA TYR A 508 -25.37 -16.55 -10.93
C TYR A 508 -24.35 -17.39 -11.71
N ASP A 509 -24.57 -18.70 -11.77
CA ASP A 509 -23.85 -19.63 -12.62
C ASP A 509 -24.80 -20.77 -13.04
N SER A 510 -25.24 -20.73 -14.29
CA SER A 510 -26.07 -21.79 -14.88
C SER A 510 -25.27 -22.98 -15.43
N SER A 511 -23.94 -22.89 -15.44
CA SER A 511 -23.05 -23.97 -15.90
C SER A 511 -22.70 -24.94 -14.78
N SER A 512 -22.65 -24.46 -13.54
CA SER A 512 -22.35 -25.25 -12.34
C SER A 512 -23.54 -25.29 -11.40
N SER A 513 -24.20 -26.46 -11.29
CA SER A 513 -25.35 -26.62 -10.38
C SER A 513 -24.92 -26.34 -8.93
N THR A 514 -25.51 -25.30 -8.34
CA THR A 514 -25.39 -25.00 -6.92
C THR A 514 -26.02 -26.14 -6.11
N ARG A 515 -25.30 -26.64 -5.11
CA ARG A 515 -25.77 -27.70 -4.20
C ARG A 515 -26.26 -27.11 -2.88
N CYS A 516 -25.51 -26.17 -2.32
CA CYS A 516 -25.78 -25.54 -1.05
C CYS A 516 -24.85 -24.35 -0.78
N ALA A 517 -25.12 -23.66 0.32
CA ALA A 517 -24.26 -22.62 0.87
C ALA A 517 -24.00 -22.85 2.37
N SER A 518 -23.07 -22.09 2.93
CA SER A 518 -22.81 -22.06 4.37
C SER A 518 -22.24 -20.71 4.80
N MET A 519 -22.67 -20.26 5.98
CA MET A 519 -22.04 -19.17 6.70
C MET A 519 -20.97 -19.77 7.61
N LEU A 520 -19.69 -19.48 7.35
CA LEU A 520 -18.58 -20.04 8.14
C LEU A 520 -18.28 -19.18 9.37
N ASP A 521 -17.71 -19.81 10.40
CA ASP A 521 -17.24 -19.11 11.62
C ASP A 521 -16.02 -18.21 11.38
N SER A 522 -15.48 -18.20 10.17
CA SER A 522 -14.52 -17.17 9.74
C SER A 522 -15.18 -15.85 9.32
N GLY A 523 -16.51 -15.81 9.20
CA GLY A 523 -17.22 -14.67 8.59
C GLY A 523 -17.32 -14.75 7.07
N ASN A 524 -16.88 -15.86 6.46
CA ASN A 524 -17.01 -16.09 5.01
C ASN A 524 -18.32 -16.81 4.70
N PHE A 525 -19.14 -16.27 3.79
CA PHE A 525 -20.31 -16.97 3.27
C PHE A 525 -19.94 -17.61 1.94
N VAL A 526 -20.13 -18.92 1.80
CA VAL A 526 -19.60 -19.72 0.68
C VAL A 526 -20.72 -20.53 0.02
N ILE A 527 -20.75 -20.54 -1.31
CA ILE A 527 -21.65 -21.34 -2.14
C ILE A 527 -20.84 -22.45 -2.82
N PHE A 528 -21.35 -23.68 -2.75
CA PHE A 528 -20.69 -24.88 -3.27
C PHE A 528 -21.50 -25.53 -4.39
N ASN A 529 -20.78 -26.12 -5.35
CA ASN A 529 -21.37 -27.00 -6.35
C ASN A 529 -21.53 -28.45 -5.82
N SER A 530 -22.01 -29.32 -6.70
CA SER A 530 -22.18 -30.76 -6.43
C SER A 530 -20.86 -31.50 -6.13
N ASN A 531 -19.73 -30.99 -6.61
CA ASN A 531 -18.38 -31.54 -6.41
C ASN A 531 -17.66 -30.96 -5.18
N ASN A 532 -18.38 -30.21 -4.32
CA ASN A 532 -17.81 -29.46 -3.19
C ASN A 532 -16.76 -28.41 -3.57
N SER A 533 -16.72 -27.97 -4.83
CA SER A 533 -15.90 -26.83 -5.23
C SER A 533 -16.64 -25.53 -4.87
N VAL A 534 -15.89 -24.53 -4.42
CA VAL A 534 -16.41 -23.18 -4.17
C VAL A 534 -16.77 -22.55 -5.51
N LEU A 535 -18.02 -22.11 -5.64
CA LEU A 535 -18.51 -21.34 -6.80
C LEU A 535 -18.44 -19.84 -6.55
N TRP A 536 -18.72 -19.42 -5.32
CA TRP A 536 -18.75 -18.02 -4.91
C TRP A 536 -18.53 -17.90 -3.42
N GLN A 537 -17.88 -16.83 -3.00
CA GLN A 537 -17.69 -16.52 -1.59
C GLN A 537 -17.59 -15.01 -1.34
N THR A 538 -18.03 -14.55 -0.17
CA THR A 538 -17.99 -13.12 0.17
C THR A 538 -16.58 -12.58 0.36
N PHE A 539 -15.63 -13.43 0.73
CA PHE A 539 -14.23 -13.03 0.90
C PHE A 539 -13.56 -12.54 -0.40
N ASP A 540 -14.08 -12.91 -1.57
CA ASP A 540 -13.58 -12.44 -2.87
C ASP A 540 -14.14 -11.05 -3.26
N LEU A 541 -15.09 -10.53 -2.49
CA LEU A 541 -15.82 -9.28 -2.73
C LEU A 541 -15.89 -8.43 -1.45
N PRO A 542 -14.76 -7.99 -0.88
CA PRO A 542 -14.76 -7.23 0.36
C PRO A 542 -15.44 -5.86 0.21
N THR A 543 -15.95 -5.33 1.32
CA THR A 543 -16.51 -3.97 1.40
C THR A 543 -15.50 -3.00 1.99
N ASP A 544 -15.63 -2.67 3.27
CA ASP A 544 -14.72 -1.81 4.03
C ASP A 544 -13.84 -2.61 5.01
N THR A 545 -14.07 -3.93 5.13
CA THR A 545 -13.47 -4.78 6.16
C THR A 545 -12.86 -6.05 5.57
N ILE A 546 -11.67 -6.40 6.05
CA ILE A 546 -10.95 -7.65 5.80
C ILE A 546 -10.96 -8.47 7.09
N MET A 547 -11.46 -9.70 7.03
CA MET A 547 -11.53 -10.60 8.18
C MET A 547 -10.31 -11.52 8.27
N GLY A 548 -10.02 -12.04 9.47
CA GLY A 548 -8.95 -13.02 9.65
C GLY A 548 -9.12 -14.26 8.77
N GLY A 549 -8.10 -14.56 7.97
CA GLY A 549 -8.08 -15.61 6.95
C GLY A 549 -8.49 -15.15 5.53
N GLN A 550 -8.72 -13.86 5.32
CA GLN A 550 -9.06 -13.30 4.01
C GLN A 550 -7.82 -12.81 3.24
N THR A 551 -7.88 -12.92 1.91
CA THR A 551 -6.84 -12.42 1.00
C THR A 551 -7.44 -11.41 0.04
N LEU A 552 -6.91 -10.19 0.05
CA LEU A 552 -7.24 -9.13 -0.90
C LEU A 552 -6.24 -9.17 -2.05
N GLN A 553 -6.69 -9.63 -3.22
CA GLN A 553 -5.85 -9.67 -4.43
C GLN A 553 -5.61 -8.25 -4.99
N ASN A 554 -4.54 -8.04 -5.75
CA ASN A 554 -4.15 -6.72 -6.29
C ASN A 554 -5.20 -6.06 -7.23
N ASP A 555 -6.16 -6.82 -7.77
CA ASP A 555 -7.27 -6.27 -8.56
C ASP A 555 -8.50 -5.88 -7.72
N LYS A 556 -8.47 -6.16 -6.42
CA LYS A 556 -9.54 -5.85 -5.46
C LYS A 556 -9.16 -4.65 -4.62
N LYS A 557 -10.19 -3.98 -4.11
CA LYS A 557 -10.06 -2.83 -3.23
C LYS A 557 -11.02 -2.95 -2.07
N ILE A 558 -10.65 -2.36 -0.94
CA ILE A 558 -11.61 -2.06 0.12
C ILE A 558 -11.99 -0.59 0.06
N VAL A 559 -13.26 -0.28 0.34
CA VAL A 559 -13.81 1.05 0.18
C VAL A 559 -14.48 1.51 1.48
N SER A 560 -14.10 2.68 2.01
CA SER A 560 -14.62 3.22 3.27
C SER A 560 -16.08 3.64 3.19
N SER A 561 -16.80 3.61 4.31
CA SER A 561 -18.20 4.07 4.38
C SER A 561 -18.29 5.57 4.16
N VAL A 562 -19.44 6.02 3.67
CA VAL A 562 -19.77 7.45 3.64
C VAL A 562 -20.26 7.82 5.04
N SER A 563 -19.88 9.00 5.53
CA SER A 563 -20.45 9.56 6.75
C SER A 563 -21.16 10.88 6.44
N ASP A 564 -22.08 11.30 7.31
CA ASP A 564 -22.79 12.58 7.17
C ASP A 564 -21.83 13.80 7.08
N THR A 565 -20.62 13.64 7.59
CA THR A 565 -19.55 14.64 7.59
C THR A 565 -18.52 14.47 6.46
N LYS A 566 -18.57 13.36 5.69
CA LYS A 566 -17.62 13.06 4.61
C LYS A 566 -18.32 12.35 3.45
N PRO A 567 -18.66 13.07 2.37
CA PRO A 567 -19.34 12.49 1.21
C PRO A 567 -18.40 11.71 0.27
N PHE A 568 -17.10 11.66 0.57
CA PHE A 568 -16.10 10.96 -0.25
C PHE A 568 -15.77 9.58 0.31
N LYS A 569 -15.43 8.65 -0.58
CA LYS A 569 -14.99 7.31 -0.23
C LYS A 569 -13.48 7.18 -0.40
N TRP A 570 -12.89 6.42 0.51
CA TRP A 570 -11.48 6.05 0.48
C TRP A 570 -11.35 4.66 -0.10
N GLU A 571 -10.34 4.45 -0.92
CA GLU A 571 -10.02 3.14 -1.49
C GLU A 571 -8.60 2.76 -1.07
N VAL A 572 -8.42 1.50 -0.69
CA VAL A 572 -7.10 0.85 -0.46
C VAL A 572 -6.96 -0.31 -1.43
#